data_AF-A0A1H1FCG6-F1
#
_entry.id   AF-A0A1H1FCG6-F1
#
_cell.length_a   1.000
_cell.length_b   1.000
_cell.length_c   1.000
_cell.angle_alpha   90.00
_cell.angle_beta   90.00
_cell.angle_gamma   90.00
#
_symmetry.space_group_name_H-M   'P 1'
#
loop_
_entity.id
_entity.type
_entity.pdbx_description
1 polymer ?
#
loop_
_entity_poly.entity_id
_entity_poly.type
_entity_poly.pdbx_seq_one_letter_code
_entity_poly.pdbx_strand_id
1 'polypeptide(L)'
;MAKKRADGIPYPSVAELRERVLAGETVTEDEWMKARMRAELDELRAIADQRAAEQQAAEQRRQRVREIRETLLDAVRAVDDAPDMVAAIRAEMQRSEITREAYRELARLIPERQAVEGVRWLRAAMARGDSVEIDGRLIPISARPGEPVARLIHAACTEVGVSRYLLSPQVQVQAVRRAPTSEEIAELERRRKEAQKRAWRRIADRAAGQDGGSDAA
;
A
#
# COMPACT_ATOMS: atom_id res chain seq x y z
N MET A 1 7.98 -41.03 1.18
CA MET A 1 8.37 -42.34 1.74
C MET A 1 8.22 -43.41 0.66
N ALA A 2 9.31 -44.04 0.21
CA ALA A 2 9.26 -45.10 -0.81
C ALA A 2 8.74 -46.41 -0.19
N LYS A 3 7.67 -47.00 -0.75
CA LYS A 3 7.27 -48.37 -0.41
C LYS A 3 8.37 -49.32 -0.89
N LYS A 4 8.93 -50.10 0.03
CA LYS A 4 9.95 -51.13 -0.23
C LYS A 4 9.26 -52.46 -0.56
N ARG A 5 9.92 -53.32 -1.34
CA ARG A 5 9.55 -54.75 -1.46
C ARG A 5 9.66 -55.43 -0.08
N ALA A 6 9.16 -56.65 0.05
CA ALA A 6 9.32 -57.48 1.25
C ALA A 6 10.80 -57.59 1.72
N ASP A 7 11.74 -57.43 0.79
CA ASP A 7 13.18 -57.52 1.02
C ASP A 7 13.87 -56.16 1.23
N GLY A 8 13.12 -55.07 1.42
CA GLY A 8 13.68 -53.75 1.69
C GLY A 8 14.22 -52.97 0.48
N ILE A 9 14.23 -53.59 -0.71
CA ILE A 9 14.68 -52.98 -1.97
C ILE A 9 13.58 -52.04 -2.51
N PRO A 10 13.91 -50.77 -2.85
CA PRO A 10 12.94 -49.87 -3.48
C PRO A 10 12.46 -50.44 -4.81
N TYR A 11 11.16 -50.29 -5.12
CA TYR A 11 10.65 -50.69 -6.42
C TYR A 11 11.38 -49.93 -7.54
N PRO A 12 11.80 -50.64 -8.61
CA PRO A 12 12.56 -50.03 -9.70
C PRO A 12 11.75 -48.98 -10.45
N SER A 13 12.43 -47.96 -10.96
CA SER A 13 11.81 -46.89 -11.75
C SER A 13 11.48 -47.35 -13.17
N VAL A 14 10.62 -46.59 -13.87
CA VAL A 14 10.31 -46.87 -15.28
C VAL A 14 11.57 -46.82 -16.16
N ALA A 15 12.52 -45.93 -15.85
CA ALA A 15 13.80 -45.83 -16.57
C ALA A 15 14.68 -47.08 -16.33
N GLU A 16 14.80 -47.52 -15.08
CA GLU A 16 15.57 -48.72 -14.72
C GLU A 16 14.96 -49.99 -15.33
N LEU A 17 13.63 -50.11 -15.34
CA LEU A 17 12.98 -51.25 -15.98
C LEU A 17 13.16 -51.21 -17.51
N ARG A 18 13.18 -50.02 -18.15
CA ARG A 18 13.48 -49.87 -19.60
C ARG A 18 14.88 -50.36 -19.93
N GLU A 19 15.87 -50.00 -19.11
CA GLU A 19 17.25 -50.46 -19.29
C GLU A 19 17.38 -51.98 -19.14
N ARG A 20 16.65 -52.59 -18.20
CA ARG A 20 16.61 -54.06 -18.04
C ARG A 20 16.01 -54.77 -19.25
N VAL A 21 14.92 -54.23 -19.81
CA VAL A 21 14.32 -54.76 -21.06
C VAL A 21 15.32 -54.65 -22.22
N LEU A 22 16.03 -53.52 -22.34
CA LEU A 22 17.05 -53.33 -23.38
C LEU A 22 18.28 -54.23 -23.19
N ALA A 23 18.61 -54.59 -21.95
CA ALA A 23 19.65 -55.55 -21.62
C ALA A 23 19.23 -57.03 -21.81
N GLY A 24 17.96 -57.29 -22.18
CA GLY A 24 17.44 -58.64 -22.42
C GLY A 24 16.92 -59.37 -21.18
N GLU A 25 16.76 -58.68 -20.05
CA GLU A 25 16.17 -59.25 -18.84
C GLU A 25 14.64 -59.34 -18.92
N THR A 26 14.05 -60.34 -18.25
CA THR A 26 12.59 -60.46 -18.15
C THR A 26 12.04 -59.50 -17.10
N VAL A 27 11.06 -58.69 -17.50
CA VAL A 27 10.32 -57.77 -16.64
C VAL A 27 8.85 -58.17 -16.64
N THR A 28 8.28 -58.32 -15.45
CA THR A 28 6.87 -58.73 -15.31
C THR A 28 5.92 -57.55 -15.53
N GLU A 29 4.71 -57.83 -16.01
CA GLU A 29 3.66 -56.82 -16.23
C GLU A 29 3.31 -56.08 -14.93
N ASP A 30 3.27 -56.79 -13.80
CA ASP A 30 3.01 -56.22 -12.47
C ASP A 30 4.14 -55.26 -12.01
N GLU A 31 5.41 -55.57 -12.30
CA GLU A 31 6.52 -54.66 -12.03
C GLU A 31 6.44 -53.40 -12.88
N TRP A 32 6.08 -53.55 -14.16
CA TRP A 32 5.92 -52.43 -15.08
C TRP A 32 4.77 -51.50 -14.67
N MET A 33 3.61 -52.09 -14.35
CA MET A 33 2.43 -51.38 -13.85
C MET A 33 2.74 -50.60 -12.57
N LYS A 34 3.40 -51.23 -11.59
CA LYS A 34 3.78 -50.58 -10.32
C LYS A 34 4.74 -49.41 -10.53
N ALA A 35 5.72 -49.57 -11.43
CA ALA A 35 6.66 -48.50 -11.74
C ALA A 35 5.97 -47.32 -12.46
N ARG A 36 5.05 -47.61 -13.39
CA ARG A 36 4.25 -46.60 -14.10
C ARG A 36 3.33 -45.83 -13.17
N MET A 37 2.56 -46.53 -12.33
CA MET A 37 1.68 -45.89 -11.34
C MET A 37 2.46 -45.00 -10.38
N ARG A 38 3.69 -45.39 -10.02
CA ARG A 38 4.56 -44.57 -9.18
C ARG A 38 5.06 -43.32 -9.89
N ALA A 39 5.46 -43.44 -11.17
CA ALA A 39 5.84 -42.29 -11.97
C ALA A 39 4.68 -41.30 -12.15
N GLU A 40 3.48 -41.79 -12.46
CA GLU A 40 2.27 -40.95 -12.57
C GLU A 40 1.94 -40.26 -11.22
N LEU A 41 2.10 -40.96 -10.09
CA LEU A 41 1.92 -40.36 -8.76
C LEU A 41 2.97 -39.29 -8.45
N ASP A 42 4.24 -39.50 -8.84
CA ASP A 42 5.32 -38.55 -8.60
C ASP A 42 5.18 -37.31 -9.51
N GLU A 43 4.70 -37.47 -10.75
CA GLU A 43 4.32 -36.36 -11.63
C GLU A 43 3.15 -35.54 -11.05
N LEU A 44 2.10 -36.21 -10.55
CA LEU A 44 0.97 -35.52 -9.92
C LEU A 44 1.38 -34.77 -8.64
N ARG A 45 2.31 -35.33 -7.86
CA ARG A 45 2.91 -34.64 -6.70
C ARG A 45 3.70 -33.42 -7.12
N ALA A 46 4.54 -33.52 -8.15
CA ALA A 46 5.29 -32.38 -8.66
C ALA A 46 4.36 -31.24 -9.11
N ILE A 47 3.26 -31.56 -9.79
CA ILE A 47 2.23 -30.58 -10.17
C ILE A 47 1.55 -29.97 -8.94
N ALA A 48 1.22 -30.80 -7.94
CA ALA A 48 0.61 -30.32 -6.70
C ALA A 48 1.55 -29.39 -5.93
N ASP A 49 2.83 -29.74 -5.83
CA ASP A 49 3.87 -28.95 -5.17
C ASP A 49 4.10 -27.63 -5.91
N GLN A 50 4.12 -27.66 -7.25
CA GLN A 50 4.23 -26.44 -8.06
C GLN A 50 3.02 -25.52 -7.83
N ARG A 51 1.80 -26.05 -7.84
CA ARG A 51 0.59 -25.26 -7.56
C ARG A 51 0.59 -24.71 -6.14
N ALA A 52 1.04 -25.49 -5.16
CA ALA A 52 1.17 -25.04 -3.78
C ALA A 52 2.19 -23.89 -3.66
N ALA A 53 3.33 -24.00 -4.35
CA ALA A 53 4.34 -22.94 -4.40
C ALA A 53 3.82 -21.66 -5.08
N GLU A 54 3.08 -21.80 -6.19
CA GLU A 54 2.44 -20.67 -6.88
C GLU A 54 1.39 -19.98 -6.01
N GLN A 55 0.57 -20.76 -5.30
CA GLN A 55 -0.41 -20.24 -4.34
C GLN A 55 0.27 -19.51 -3.18
N GLN A 56 1.32 -20.09 -2.62
CA GLN A 56 2.09 -19.48 -1.53
C GLN A 56 2.74 -18.17 -1.99
N ALA A 57 3.33 -18.14 -3.19
CA ALA A 57 3.88 -16.92 -3.77
C ALA A 57 2.80 -15.86 -4.03
N ALA A 58 1.61 -16.27 -4.49
CA ALA A 58 0.48 -15.36 -4.68
C ALA A 58 -0.02 -14.77 -3.35
N GLU A 59 -0.10 -15.57 -2.29
CA GLU A 59 -0.49 -15.10 -0.96
C GLU A 59 0.57 -14.16 -0.36
N GLN A 60 1.86 -14.47 -0.52
CA GLN A 60 2.95 -13.57 -0.12
C GLN A 60 2.86 -12.21 -0.85
N ARG A 61 2.57 -12.22 -2.16
CA ARG A 61 2.34 -10.98 -2.91
C ARG A 61 1.16 -10.19 -2.35
N ARG A 62 0.02 -10.84 -2.05
CA ARG A 62 -1.15 -10.17 -1.47
C ARG A 62 -0.85 -9.61 -0.07
N GLN A 63 -0.20 -10.40 0.78
CA GLN A 63 0.21 -9.98 2.10
C GLN A 63 1.11 -8.75 2.03
N ARG A 64 2.06 -8.72 1.10
CA ARG A 64 2.92 -7.55 0.89
C ARG A 64 2.15 -6.31 0.46
N VAL A 65 1.15 -6.47 -0.41
CA VAL A 65 0.25 -5.36 -0.78
C VAL A 65 -0.55 -4.85 0.42
N ARG A 66 -1.02 -5.74 1.32
CA ARG A 66 -1.69 -5.33 2.57
C ARG A 66 -0.78 -4.53 3.48
N GLU A 67 0.46 -4.98 3.68
CA GLU A 67 1.47 -4.25 4.48
C GLU A 67 1.75 -2.85 3.92
N ILE A 68 1.88 -2.74 2.59
CA ILE A 68 2.04 -1.44 1.91
C ILE A 68 0.81 -0.55 2.15
N ARG A 69 -0.40 -1.11 2.04
CA ARG A 69 -1.66 -0.39 2.31
C ARG A 69 -1.67 0.18 3.72
N GLU A 70 -1.41 -0.65 4.72
CA GLU A 70 -1.40 -0.25 6.13
C GLU A 70 -0.36 0.83 6.40
N THR A 71 0.87 0.65 5.91
CA THR A 71 1.96 1.62 6.06
C THR A 71 1.59 2.98 5.47
N LEU A 72 0.95 3.00 4.29
CA LEU A 72 0.49 4.23 3.65
C LEU A 72 -0.65 4.89 4.42
N LEU A 73 -1.62 4.12 4.90
CA LEU A 73 -2.73 4.64 5.69
C LEU A 73 -2.24 5.27 7.00
N ASP A 74 -1.29 4.61 7.67
CA ASP A 74 -0.67 5.14 8.89
C ASP A 74 0.11 6.42 8.61
N ALA A 75 0.88 6.47 7.53
CA ALA A 75 1.60 7.67 7.12
C ALA A 75 0.66 8.84 6.78
N VAL A 76 -0.52 8.57 6.20
CA VAL A 76 -1.55 9.57 5.96
C VAL A 76 -2.16 10.06 7.27
N ARG A 77 -2.51 9.15 8.19
CA ARG A 77 -3.04 9.51 9.51
C ARG A 77 -2.05 10.35 10.31
N ALA A 78 -0.76 10.02 10.28
CA ALA A 78 0.28 10.79 10.96
C ALA A 78 0.34 12.27 10.53
N VAL A 79 -0.05 12.59 9.30
CA VAL A 79 -0.16 13.99 8.82
C VAL A 79 -1.43 14.64 9.34
N ASP A 80 -2.56 13.94 9.28
CA ASP A 80 -3.86 14.46 9.72
C ASP A 80 -3.94 14.64 11.26
N ASP A 81 -3.23 13.80 12.03
CA ASP A 81 -3.20 13.79 13.50
C ASP A 81 -2.04 14.61 14.10
N ALA A 82 -1.26 15.30 13.27
CA ALA A 82 -0.11 16.05 13.73
C ALA A 82 -0.52 17.20 14.69
N PRO A 83 0.14 17.35 15.85
CA PRO A 83 -0.27 18.31 16.89
C PRO A 83 0.00 19.77 16.51
N ASP A 84 1.00 20.02 15.64
CA ASP A 84 1.36 21.34 15.17
C ASP A 84 1.87 21.30 13.71
N MET A 85 2.11 22.49 13.14
CA MET A 85 2.54 22.64 11.76
C MET A 85 3.93 22.03 11.48
N VAL A 86 4.84 22.08 12.45
CA VAL A 86 6.20 21.53 12.28
C VAL A 86 6.13 20.00 12.24
N ALA A 87 5.34 19.41 13.13
CA ALA A 87 5.04 17.98 13.13
C ALA A 87 4.34 17.55 11.83
N ALA A 88 3.35 18.34 11.36
CA ALA A 88 2.63 18.07 10.11
C ALA A 88 3.57 18.08 8.90
N ILE A 89 4.49 19.06 8.84
CA ILE A 89 5.50 19.16 7.77
C ILE A 89 6.43 17.94 7.77
N ARG A 90 6.92 17.53 8.95
CA ARG A 90 7.80 16.34 9.07
C ARG A 90 7.06 15.07 8.65
N ALA A 91 5.84 14.89 9.15
CA ALA A 91 4.99 13.75 8.79
C ALA A 91 4.70 13.72 7.29
N GLU A 92 4.48 14.89 6.66
CA GLU A 92 4.19 14.99 5.24
C GLU A 92 5.41 14.69 4.36
N MET A 93 6.61 15.08 4.81
CA MET A 93 7.87 14.68 4.16
C MET A 93 8.05 13.16 4.22
N GLN A 94 7.89 12.57 5.40
CA GLN A 94 7.99 11.12 5.60
C GLN A 94 6.93 10.37 4.78
N ARG A 95 5.67 10.82 4.80
CA ARG A 95 4.59 10.26 3.99
C ARG A 95 4.94 10.28 2.50
N SER A 96 5.55 11.36 2.02
CA SER A 96 5.96 11.48 0.62
C SER A 96 7.03 10.45 0.23
N GLU A 97 7.98 10.18 1.12
CA GLU A 97 9.01 9.15 0.92
C GLU A 97 8.37 7.75 0.91
N ILE A 98 7.55 7.44 1.91
CA ILE A 98 6.80 6.17 2.01
C ILE A 98 5.95 5.95 0.75
N THR A 99 5.24 6.98 0.28
CA THR A 99 4.40 6.89 -0.94
C THR A 99 5.24 6.57 -2.18
N ARG A 100 6.44 7.16 -2.29
CA ARG A 100 7.36 6.90 -3.40
C ARG A 100 7.91 5.47 -3.37
N GLU A 101 8.25 4.96 -2.19
CA GLU A 101 8.72 3.58 -2.01
C GLU A 101 7.60 2.58 -2.31
N ALA A 102 6.43 2.79 -1.72
CA ALA A 102 5.23 2.00 -1.95
C ALA A 102 4.88 1.93 -3.44
N TYR A 103 4.91 3.05 -4.15
CA TYR A 103 4.64 3.08 -5.59
C TYR A 103 5.60 2.19 -6.38
N ARG A 104 6.91 2.30 -6.13
CA ARG A 104 7.92 1.47 -6.81
C ARG A 104 7.73 0.00 -6.52
N GLU A 105 7.34 -0.32 -5.30
CA GLU A 105 7.11 -1.70 -4.88
C GLU A 105 5.83 -2.28 -5.49
N LEU A 106 4.72 -1.53 -5.45
CA LEU A 106 3.46 -1.91 -6.08
C LEU A 106 3.62 -2.13 -7.59
N ALA A 107 4.40 -1.30 -8.27
CA ALA A 107 4.70 -1.47 -9.69
C ALA A 107 5.42 -2.78 -10.04
N ARG A 108 6.08 -3.42 -9.06
CA ARG A 108 6.69 -4.76 -9.22
C ARG A 108 5.75 -5.89 -8.83
N LEU A 109 4.83 -5.65 -7.89
CA LEU A 109 3.95 -6.67 -7.33
C LEU A 109 2.67 -6.88 -8.13
N ILE A 110 2.11 -5.81 -8.69
CA ILE A 110 0.81 -5.83 -9.36
C ILE A 110 0.83 -5.02 -10.67
N PRO A 111 0.06 -5.42 -11.71
CA PRO A 111 -0.09 -4.64 -12.94
C PRO A 111 -0.66 -3.24 -12.70
N GLU A 112 -0.33 -2.29 -13.59
CA GLU A 112 -0.86 -0.93 -13.52
C GLU A 112 -2.40 -0.93 -13.55
N ARG A 113 -3.03 -0.09 -12.72
CA ARG A 113 -4.50 0.07 -12.59
C ARG A 113 -5.27 -1.15 -12.09
N GLN A 114 -4.62 -2.30 -11.89
CA GLN A 114 -5.26 -3.44 -11.28
C GLN A 114 -5.39 -3.21 -9.77
N ALA A 115 -6.62 -3.34 -9.27
CA ALA A 115 -6.87 -3.27 -7.83
C ALA A 115 -6.58 -4.63 -7.19
N VAL A 116 -5.71 -4.63 -6.18
CA VAL A 116 -5.43 -5.79 -5.33
C VAL A 116 -5.53 -5.31 -3.88
N GLU A 117 -6.39 -5.95 -3.07
CA GLU A 117 -6.61 -5.56 -1.67
C GLU A 117 -7.00 -4.08 -1.50
N GLY A 118 -7.79 -3.54 -2.44
CA GLY A 118 -8.20 -2.13 -2.45
C GLY A 118 -7.10 -1.15 -2.88
N VAL A 119 -5.90 -1.63 -3.20
CA VAL A 119 -4.76 -0.82 -3.64
C VAL A 119 -4.61 -0.89 -5.16
N ARG A 120 -4.41 0.27 -5.78
CA ARG A 120 -3.92 0.37 -7.16
C ARG A 120 -2.86 1.44 -7.27
N TRP A 121 -1.92 1.28 -8.20
CA TRP A 121 -0.97 2.33 -8.55
C TRP A 121 -1.31 2.90 -9.94
N LEU A 122 -1.08 4.20 -10.08
CA LEU A 122 -1.45 4.97 -11.26
C LEU A 122 -0.26 5.80 -11.71
N ARG A 123 0.14 5.63 -12.96
CA ARG A 123 1.16 6.46 -13.59
C ARG A 123 0.62 7.84 -13.95
N ALA A 124 1.49 8.83 -13.99
CA ALA A 124 1.18 10.18 -14.39
C ALA A 124 0.57 10.24 -15.80
N ALA A 125 -0.43 11.11 -15.96
CA ALA A 125 -1.11 11.42 -17.23
C ALA A 125 -1.39 12.92 -17.33
N MET A 126 -2.04 13.39 -18.42
CA MET A 126 -2.28 14.83 -18.74
C MET A 126 -3.17 15.63 -17.75
N ALA A 127 -3.24 15.24 -16.48
CA ALA A 127 -3.79 16.02 -15.36
C ALA A 127 -3.43 15.45 -13.98
N ARG A 128 -2.71 14.31 -13.90
CA ARG A 128 -2.48 13.58 -12.64
C ARG A 128 -1.00 13.23 -12.54
N GLY A 129 -0.41 13.47 -11.38
CA GLY A 129 0.91 12.93 -11.04
C GLY A 129 0.82 11.43 -10.74
N ASP A 130 1.98 10.77 -10.64
CA ASP A 130 2.04 9.40 -10.15
C ASP A 130 1.36 9.32 -8.78
N SER A 131 0.57 8.28 -8.55
CA SER A 131 -0.21 8.15 -7.31
C SER A 131 -0.45 6.69 -6.95
N VAL A 132 -0.66 6.47 -5.66
CA VAL A 132 -1.22 5.23 -5.13
C VAL A 132 -2.65 5.54 -4.70
N GLU A 133 -3.58 4.67 -5.04
CA GLU A 133 -4.96 4.79 -4.58
C GLU A 133 -5.29 3.63 -3.66
N ILE A 134 -5.93 3.96 -2.55
CA ILE A 134 -6.35 3.01 -1.52
C ILE A 134 -7.84 3.26 -1.28
N ASP A 135 -8.67 2.26 -1.54
CA ASP A 135 -10.13 2.30 -1.29
C ASP A 135 -10.81 3.54 -1.88
N GLY A 136 -10.39 3.96 -3.08
CA GLY A 136 -10.91 5.16 -3.77
C GLY A 136 -10.21 6.47 -3.41
N ARG A 137 -9.39 6.51 -2.36
CA ARG A 137 -8.63 7.70 -1.96
C ARG A 137 -7.29 7.76 -2.71
N LEU A 138 -7.10 8.83 -3.48
CA LEU A 138 -5.84 9.09 -4.18
C LEU A 138 -4.79 9.69 -3.23
N ILE A 139 -3.62 9.05 -3.19
CA ILE A 139 -2.44 9.48 -2.47
C ILE A 139 -1.37 9.88 -3.51
N PRO A 140 -1.22 11.19 -3.80
CA PRO A 140 -0.32 11.65 -4.84
C PRO A 140 1.14 11.54 -4.40
N ILE A 141 2.01 11.10 -5.31
CA ILE A 141 3.46 11.21 -5.15
C ILE A 141 3.83 12.65 -5.48
N SER A 142 4.38 13.35 -4.49
CA SER A 142 4.95 14.66 -4.75
C SER A 142 6.26 14.50 -5.53
N ALA A 143 6.25 14.93 -6.79
CA ALA A 143 7.44 14.98 -7.63
C ALA A 143 8.36 16.16 -7.26
N ARG A 144 7.81 17.20 -6.61
CA ARG A 144 8.55 18.42 -6.28
C ARG A 144 8.91 18.50 -4.80
N PRO A 145 10.19 18.73 -4.48
CA PRO A 145 10.60 19.15 -3.15
C PRO A 145 9.82 20.39 -2.72
N GLY A 146 9.27 20.41 -1.51
CA GLY A 146 8.57 21.57 -0.93
C GLY A 146 7.12 21.77 -1.36
N GLU A 147 6.62 21.13 -2.42
CA GLU A 147 5.18 21.18 -2.79
C GLU A 147 4.23 20.68 -1.69
N PRO A 148 4.54 19.60 -0.94
CA PRO A 148 3.72 19.15 0.19
C PRO A 148 3.65 20.21 1.31
N VAL A 149 4.79 20.81 1.63
CA VAL A 149 4.92 21.90 2.61
C VAL A 149 4.16 23.14 2.16
N ALA A 150 4.28 23.51 0.88
CA ALA A 150 3.53 24.61 0.29
C ALA A 150 2.01 24.38 0.36
N ARG A 151 1.54 23.14 0.16
CA ARG A 151 0.12 22.76 0.32
C ARG A 151 -0.34 22.88 1.76
N LEU A 152 0.45 22.42 2.73
CA LEU A 152 0.13 22.55 4.16
C LEU A 152 0.05 24.02 4.58
N ILE A 153 1.03 24.84 4.19
CA ILE A 153 1.02 26.29 4.46
C ILE A 153 -0.20 26.94 3.81
N HIS A 154 -0.51 26.58 2.55
CA HIS A 154 -1.68 27.11 1.87
C HIS A 154 -2.99 26.73 2.57
N ALA A 155 -3.14 25.46 2.97
CA ALA A 155 -4.32 24.98 3.68
C ALA A 155 -4.50 25.70 5.02
N ALA A 156 -3.41 25.86 5.79
CA ALA A 156 -3.43 26.60 7.04
C ALA A 156 -3.84 28.06 6.82
N CYS A 157 -3.22 28.77 5.87
CA CYS A 157 -3.60 30.13 5.50
C CYS A 157 -5.10 30.25 5.15
N THR A 158 -5.63 29.30 4.35
CA THR A 158 -7.05 29.26 4.00
C THR A 158 -7.94 29.00 5.23
N GLU A 159 -7.51 28.12 6.14
CA GLU A 159 -8.22 27.82 7.39
C GLU A 159 -8.35 29.06 8.29
N VAL A 160 -7.27 29.83 8.44
CA VAL A 160 -7.27 31.07 9.23
C VAL A 160 -7.83 32.28 8.46
N GLY A 161 -8.17 32.13 7.17
CA GLY A 161 -8.65 33.22 6.33
C GLY A 161 -7.59 34.27 5.98
N VAL A 162 -6.31 33.94 6.11
CA VAL A 162 -5.18 34.83 5.80
C VAL A 162 -4.67 34.52 4.40
N SER A 163 -4.41 35.56 3.61
CA SER A 163 -3.75 35.38 2.31
C SER A 163 -2.32 34.90 2.51
N ARG A 164 -1.92 33.81 1.84
CA ARG A 164 -0.54 33.31 1.84
C ARG A 164 0.48 34.35 1.36
N TYR A 165 0.05 35.36 0.62
CA TYR A 165 0.87 36.46 0.14
C TYR A 165 1.19 37.51 1.22
N LEU A 166 0.56 37.40 2.40
CA LEU A 166 0.83 38.22 3.59
C LEU A 166 1.83 37.56 4.54
N LEU A 167 2.37 36.39 4.19
CA LEU A 167 3.48 35.78 4.92
C LEU A 167 4.74 36.64 4.73
N SER A 168 5.72 36.51 5.64
CA SER A 168 7.00 37.25 5.58
C SER A 168 7.58 37.27 4.15
N PRO A 169 8.22 38.36 3.68
CA PRO A 169 8.76 38.48 2.33
C PRO A 169 9.71 37.34 1.91
N GLN A 170 10.31 36.67 2.90
CA GLN A 170 11.22 35.53 2.72
C GLN A 170 10.48 34.20 2.45
N VAL A 171 9.17 34.15 2.70
CA VAL A 171 8.31 32.97 2.51
C VAL A 171 7.54 33.11 1.19
N GLN A 172 8.18 32.70 0.10
CA GLN A 172 7.51 32.64 -1.20
C GLN A 172 6.88 31.26 -1.41
N VAL A 173 5.59 31.15 -1.11
CA VAL A 173 4.80 29.97 -1.48
C VAL A 173 4.38 30.11 -2.95
N GLN A 174 5.24 29.68 -3.87
CA GLN A 174 4.86 29.63 -5.28
C GLN A 174 3.73 28.62 -5.48
N ALA A 175 2.70 29.07 -6.20
CA ALA A 175 1.45 28.37 -6.37
C ALA A 175 1.65 26.91 -6.80
N VAL A 176 0.89 26.03 -6.16
CA VAL A 176 0.55 24.71 -6.70
C VAL A 176 0.10 24.95 -8.14
N ARG A 177 0.90 24.53 -9.13
CA ARG A 177 0.66 24.84 -10.56
C ARG A 177 -0.66 24.26 -11.08
N ARG A 178 -1.29 23.37 -10.31
CA ARG A 178 -2.55 22.73 -10.64
C ARG A 178 -3.66 23.40 -9.84
N ALA A 179 -4.72 23.81 -10.52
CA ALA A 179 -5.96 24.19 -9.86
C ALA A 179 -6.43 23.00 -8.99
N PRO A 180 -6.79 23.23 -7.71
CA PRO A 180 -7.29 22.16 -6.86
C PRO A 180 -8.52 21.54 -7.50
N THR A 181 -8.61 20.22 -7.39
CA THR A 181 -9.78 19.45 -7.84
C THR A 181 -11.02 19.81 -7.01
N SER A 182 -12.21 19.54 -7.53
CA SER A 182 -13.47 19.76 -6.80
C SER A 182 -13.50 19.03 -5.45
N GLU A 183 -12.90 17.85 -5.36
CA GLU A 183 -12.74 17.09 -4.11
C GLU A 183 -11.81 17.80 -3.12
N GLU A 184 -10.64 18.28 -3.58
CA GLU A 184 -9.71 19.04 -2.72
C GLU A 184 -10.33 20.35 -2.22
N ILE A 185 -11.14 21.03 -3.04
CA ILE A 185 -11.87 22.23 -2.64
C ILE A 185 -12.90 21.89 -1.55
N ALA A 186 -13.70 20.84 -1.74
CA ALA A 186 -14.71 20.42 -0.77
C ALA A 186 -14.08 20.01 0.57
N GLU A 187 -12.95 19.30 0.54
CA GLU A 187 -12.17 18.92 1.71
C GLU A 187 -11.66 20.16 2.47
N LEU A 188 -11.09 21.14 1.74
CA LEU A 188 -10.61 22.40 2.32
C LEU A 188 -11.75 23.22 2.95
N GLU A 189 -12.91 23.31 2.29
CA GLU A 189 -14.08 23.99 2.85
C GLU A 189 -14.59 23.32 4.12
N ARG A 190 -14.61 21.98 4.15
CA ARG A 190 -14.97 21.22 5.34
C ARG A 190 -14.04 21.54 6.51
N ARG A 191 -12.72 21.47 6.28
CA ARG A 191 -11.69 21.81 7.27
C ARG A 191 -11.85 23.25 7.77
N ARG A 192 -12.08 24.21 6.87
CA ARG A 192 -12.34 25.62 7.24
C ARG A 192 -13.59 25.77 8.12
N LYS A 193 -14.70 25.12 7.77
CA LYS A 193 -15.95 25.17 8.57
C LYS A 193 -15.74 24.56 9.95
N GLU A 194 -15.01 23.45 10.05
CA GLU A 194 -14.70 22.81 11.34
C GLU A 194 -13.77 23.68 12.20
N ALA A 195 -12.73 24.26 11.61
CA ALA A 195 -11.83 25.18 12.29
C ALA A 195 -12.55 26.43 12.78
N GLN A 196 -13.43 26.99 11.94
CA GLN A 196 -14.27 28.12 12.31
C GLN A 196 -15.18 27.76 13.49
N LYS A 197 -15.83 26.58 13.47
CA LYS A 197 -16.61 26.09 14.63
C LYS A 197 -15.76 25.97 15.90
N ARG A 198 -14.54 25.42 15.81
CA ARG A 198 -13.61 25.32 16.95
C ARG A 198 -13.17 26.70 17.47
N ALA A 199 -12.93 27.67 16.58
CA ALA A 199 -12.61 29.03 16.94
C ALA A 199 -13.78 29.73 17.66
N TRP A 200 -15.01 29.60 17.13
CA TRP A 200 -16.21 30.14 17.78
C TRP A 200 -16.46 29.52 19.15
N ARG A 201 -16.25 28.20 19.32
CA ARG A 201 -16.32 27.55 20.64
C ARG A 201 -15.32 28.15 21.61
N ARG A 202 -14.05 28.31 21.24
CA ARG A 202 -13.03 28.95 22.09
C ARG A 202 -13.39 30.39 22.48
N ILE A 203 -14.01 31.15 21.57
CA ILE A 203 -14.47 32.53 21.86
C ILE A 203 -15.64 32.49 22.85
N ALA A 204 -16.62 31.60 22.63
CA ALA A 204 -17.75 31.42 23.54
C ALA A 204 -17.31 30.95 24.93
N ASP A 205 -16.37 30.01 25.01
CA ASP A 205 -15.80 29.49 26.28
C ASP A 205 -15.04 30.60 27.03
N ARG A 206 -14.32 31.49 26.33
CA ARG A 206 -13.70 32.67 26.95
C ARG A 206 -14.72 33.68 27.45
N ALA A 207 -15.77 33.95 26.67
CA ALA A 207 -16.83 34.87 27.08
C ALA A 207 -17.56 34.34 28.33
N ALA A 208 -17.92 33.06 28.33
CA ALA A 208 -18.54 32.39 29.47
C ALA A 208 -17.63 32.34 30.72
N GLY A 209 -16.31 32.27 30.52
CA GLY A 209 -15.32 32.34 31.60
C GLY A 209 -15.05 33.76 32.14
N GLN A 210 -15.40 34.82 31.41
CA GLN A 210 -15.26 36.21 31.85
C GLN A 210 -16.50 36.73 32.60
N ASP A 211 -17.69 36.19 32.30
CA ASP A 211 -18.95 36.58 32.96
C ASP A 211 -19.10 36.00 34.39
N GLY A 212 -18.23 35.08 34.81
CA GLY A 212 -18.21 34.52 36.18
C GLY A 212 -17.33 35.29 37.19
N GLY A 213 -16.68 36.39 36.76
CA GLY A 213 -15.68 37.12 37.56
C GLY A 213 -16.05 38.55 37.96
N SER A 214 -17.30 38.97 37.78
CA SER A 214 -17.77 40.33 38.08
C SER A 214 -18.88 40.36 39.13
N ASP A 215 -18.81 39.51 40.15
CA ASP A 215 -19.65 39.64 41.36
C ASP A 215 -18.93 39.09 42.60
N ALA A 216 -17.88 39.79 43.02
CA ALA A 216 -17.37 39.74 44.39
C ALA A 216 -16.51 40.98 44.68
N ALA A 217 -17.14 41.94 45.36
CA ALA A 217 -16.60 42.90 46.35
C ALA A 217 -15.36 43.74 45.99
#